data_AF-W4QKP3-F1
#
_entry.id   AF-W4QKP3-F1
#
_cell.length_a   1.000
_cell.length_b   1.000
_cell.length_c   1.000
_cell.angle_alpha   90.00
_cell.angle_beta   90.00
_cell.angle_gamma   90.00
#
_symmetry.space_group_name_H-M   'P 1'
#
loop_
_entity.id
_entity.type
_entity.pdbx_description
1 polymer ?
#
loop_
_entity_poly.entity_id
_entity_poly.type
_entity_poly.pdbx_seq_one_letter_code
_entity_poly.pdbx_strand_id
1 'polypeptide(L)'
;MNFEVRSVNTRYSDGEMVSVQVSYAARNSDRSVSASGNLVLSAEEYEGNESIAQLEEIAKDHLLEEINKDFEGEIEEETEVE
;
A
#
# COMPACT_ATOMS: atom_id res chain seq x y z
N MET A 1 -15.28 6.05 -1.68
CA MET A 1 -14.61 4.73 -1.74
C MET A 1 -14.45 4.26 -0.31
N ASN A 2 -14.83 3.03 0.01
CA ASN A 2 -14.64 2.45 1.34
C ASN A 2 -13.25 1.81 1.37
N PHE A 3 -12.41 2.24 2.30
CA PHE A 3 -11.08 1.68 2.53
C PHE A 3 -11.06 1.01 3.90
N GLU A 4 -10.44 -0.16 4.00
CA GLU A 4 -10.39 -0.96 5.21
C GLU A 4 -8.99 -1.59 5.35
N VAL A 5 -8.34 -1.32 6.48
CA VAL A 5 -7.18 -2.09 6.92
C VAL A 5 -7.69 -3.41 7.47
N ARG A 6 -7.30 -4.52 6.84
CA ARG A 6 -7.76 -5.86 7.21
C ARG A 6 -6.91 -6.49 8.30
N SER A 7 -5.60 -6.35 8.17
CA SER A 7 -4.65 -6.98 9.07
C SER A 7 -3.38 -6.14 9.19
N VAL A 8 -2.84 -6.07 10.40
CA VAL A 8 -1.52 -5.51 10.68
C VAL A 8 -0.71 -6.61 11.32
N ASN A 9 0.32 -7.10 10.62
CA ASN A 9 1.18 -8.18 11.06
C ASN A 9 2.56 -7.62 11.37
N THR A 10 2.89 -7.52 12.65
CA THR A 10 4.21 -7.12 13.11
C THR A 10 5.13 -8.33 13.15
N ARG A 11 6.27 -8.25 12.48
CA ARG A 11 7.32 -9.27 12.48
C ARG A 11 8.44 -8.85 13.42
N TYR A 12 8.76 -9.74 14.35
CA TYR A 12 9.88 -9.57 15.27
C TYR A 12 10.99 -10.57 14.92
N SER A 13 12.25 -10.14 15.04
CA SER A 13 13.44 -11.00 15.02
C SER A 13 14.31 -10.63 16.21
N ASP A 14 14.86 -11.63 16.89
CA ASP A 14 15.77 -11.43 18.03
C ASP A 14 15.22 -10.53 19.16
N GLY A 15 13.88 -10.43 19.26
CA GLY A 15 13.19 -9.61 20.26
C GLY A 15 12.94 -8.17 19.83
N GLU A 16 13.39 -7.78 18.64
CA GLU A 16 13.21 -6.45 18.06
C GLU A 16 12.21 -6.49 16.90
N MET A 17 11.42 -5.43 16.74
CA MET A 17 10.53 -5.30 15.59
C MET A 17 11.40 -5.12 14.35
N VAL A 18 11.15 -5.92 13.30
CA VAL A 18 11.89 -5.83 12.03
C VAL A 18 11.04 -5.17 10.96
N SER A 19 9.76 -5.54 10.88
CA SER A 19 8.85 -4.99 9.87
C SER A 19 7.39 -5.14 10.28
N VAL A 20 6.54 -4.34 9.66
CA VAL A 20 5.08 -4.41 9.81
C VAL A 20 4.44 -4.55 8.44
N GLN A 21 3.66 -5.61 8.27
CA GLN A 21 2.90 -5.83 7.06
C GLN A 21 1.44 -5.43 7.28
N VAL A 22 0.99 -4.42 6.56
CA VAL A 22 -0.38 -3.91 6.58
C VAL A 22 -1.11 -4.38 5.32
N SER A 23 -2.09 -5.26 5.51
CA SER A 23 -2.97 -5.70 4.43
C SER A 23 -4.23 -4.84 4.41
N TYR A 24 -4.60 -4.33 3.24
CA TYR A 24 -5.73 -3.43 3.08
C TYR A 24 -6.60 -3.80 1.87
N ALA A 25 -7.84 -3.30 1.88
CA ALA A 25 -8.74 -3.40 0.75
C ALA A 25 -9.57 -2.13 0.58
N ALA A 26 -9.78 -1.75 -0.68
CA ALA A 26 -10.60 -0.62 -1.07
C ALA A 26 -11.72 -1.09 -2.00
N ARG A 27 -12.92 -0.56 -1.83
CA ARG A 27 -14.08 -0.87 -2.68
C ARG A 27 -14.90 0.38 -2.95
N ASN A 28 -15.44 0.54 -4.15
CA ASN A 28 -16.42 1.60 -4.37
C ASN A 28 -17.78 1.23 -3.72
N SER A 29 -18.64 2.24 -3.51
CA SER A 29 -19.92 2.04 -2.83
C SER A 29 -20.81 1.02 -3.53
N ASP A 30 -20.76 1.00 -4.86
CA ASP A 30 -21.53 0.10 -5.72
C ASP A 30 -20.92 -1.30 -5.82
N ARG A 31 -19.75 -1.53 -5.20
CA ARG A 31 -18.96 -2.77 -5.25
C ARG A 31 -18.62 -3.27 -6.66
N SER A 32 -18.72 -2.41 -7.67
CA SER A 32 -18.32 -2.71 -9.05
C SER A 32 -16.80 -2.71 -9.24
N VAL A 33 -16.07 -1.99 -8.37
CA VAL A 33 -14.60 -1.94 -8.40
C VAL A 33 -14.05 -2.22 -7.00
N SER A 34 -13.03 -3.07 -6.92
CA SER A 34 -12.30 -3.38 -5.70
C SER A 34 -10.80 -3.46 -5.95
N ALA A 35 -10.02 -2.95 -4.99
CA ALA A 35 -8.58 -3.09 -4.94
C ALA A 35 -8.15 -3.69 -3.59
N SER A 36 -7.01 -4.36 -3.57
CA SER A 36 -6.39 -4.88 -2.34
C SER A 36 -4.89 -4.88 -2.49
N GLY A 37 -4.18 -4.60 -1.40
CA GLY A 37 -2.73 -4.53 -1.41
C GLY A 37 -2.14 -4.91 -0.06
N ASN A 38 -0.83 -5.07 -0.07
CA ASN A 38 -0.02 -5.24 1.13
C ASN A 38 1.07 -4.18 1.12
N LEU A 39 1.10 -3.38 2.18
CA LEU A 39 2.17 -2.44 2.45
C LEU A 39 3.10 -3.08 3.47
N VAL A 40 4.41 -3.08 3.20
CA VAL A 40 5.42 -3.52 4.17
C VAL A 40 6.20 -2.31 4.62
N LEU A 41 6.10 -2.00 5.91
CA LEU A 41 6.83 -0.92 6.56
C LEU A 41 8.01 -1.52 7.33
N SER A 42 9.13 -0.81 7.34
CA SER A 42 10.21 -1.09 8.29
C SER A 42 9.80 -0.72 9.72
N ALA A 43 10.54 -1.21 10.72
CA ALA A 43 10.28 -0.85 12.13
C ALA A 43 10.38 0.67 12.37
N GLU A 44 11.35 1.32 11.73
CA GLU A 44 11.56 2.78 11.82
C GLU A 44 10.39 3.56 11.20
N GLU A 45 9.83 3.09 10.09
CA GLU A 45 8.68 3.74 9.44
C GLU A 45 7.36 3.51 10.20
N TYR A 46 7.29 2.41 10.94
CA TYR A 46 6.18 2.13 11.82
C TYR A 46 6.25 2.96 13.12
N GLU A 47 7.45 3.18 13.67
CA GLU A 47 7.68 4.05 14.82
C GLU A 47 7.29 5.51 14.48
N GLY A 48 6.16 5.96 15.03
CA GLY A 48 5.54 7.27 14.74
C GLY A 48 4.23 7.18 13.95
N ASN A 49 3.98 6.07 13.26
CA ASN A 49 2.77 5.81 12.47
C ASN A 49 1.88 4.71 13.06
N GLU A 50 2.05 4.40 14.35
CA GLU A 50 1.41 3.27 15.04
C GLU A 50 -0.12 3.34 15.09
N SER A 51 -0.69 4.53 14.88
CA SER A 51 -2.14 4.72 14.85
C SER A 51 -2.74 4.14 13.58
N ILE A 52 -3.84 3.39 13.72
CA ILE A 52 -4.59 2.81 12.60
C ILE A 52 -4.96 3.88 11.55
N ALA A 53 -5.27 5.12 11.98
CA ALA A 53 -5.59 6.21 11.07
C ALA A 53 -4.41 6.61 10.18
N GLN A 54 -3.18 6.59 10.71
CA GLN A 54 -1.96 6.91 9.95
C GLN A 54 -1.60 5.76 9.00
N LEU A 55 -1.69 4.51 9.48
CA LEU A 55 -1.50 3.33 8.63
C LEU A 55 -2.49 3.30 7.47
N GLU A 56 -3.73 3.74 7.70
CA GLU A 56 -4.75 3.86 6.67
C GLU A 56 -4.39 4.92 5.63
N GLU A 57 -3.86 6.06 6.04
CA GLU A 57 -3.42 7.14 5.14
C GLU A 57 -2.24 6.66 4.26
N ILE A 58 -1.20 6.09 4.87
CA ILE A 58 -0.03 5.57 4.15
C ILE A 58 -0.44 4.44 3.18
N ALA A 59 -1.34 3.54 3.61
CA ALA A 59 -1.80 2.46 2.76
C ALA A 59 -2.68 2.94 1.59
N LYS A 60 -3.41 4.06 1.74
CA LYS A 60 -4.12 4.71 0.65
C LYS A 60 -3.16 5.34 -0.35
N ASP A 61 -2.16 6.07 0.13
CA ASP A 61 -1.16 6.69 -0.73
C ASP A 61 -0.41 5.64 -1.54
N HIS A 62 0.05 4.56 -0.88
CA HIS A 62 0.66 3.42 -1.56
C HIS A 62 -0.25 2.78 -2.63
N LEU A 63 -1.56 2.65 -2.36
CA LEU A 63 -2.50 2.14 -3.35
C LEU A 63 -2.61 3.08 -4.57
N LEU A 64 -2.67 4.40 -4.34
CA LEU A 64 -2.77 5.37 -5.41
C LEU A 64 -1.48 5.40 -6.24
N GLU A 65 -0.32 5.32 -5.60
CA GLU A 65 0.98 5.24 -6.27
C GLU A 65 1.06 4.00 -7.16
N GLU A 66 0.72 2.81 -6.65
CA GLU A 66 0.79 1.58 -7.45
C GLU A 66 -0.18 1.60 -8.64
N ILE A 67 -1.40 2.14 -8.46
CA ILE A 67 -2.36 2.29 -9.57
C ILE A 67 -1.84 3.27 -10.63
N ASN A 68 -1.20 4.37 -10.21
CA ASN A 68 -0.66 5.37 -11.13
C ASN A 68 0.61 4.90 -11.82
N LYS A 69 1.43 4.08 -11.15
CA LYS A 69 2.70 3.55 -11.67
C LYS A 69 2.49 2.59 -12.83
N ASP A 70 1.46 1.74 -12.78
CA ASP A 70 1.04 0.94 -13.94
C ASP A 70 0.55 1.82 -15.11
N PHE A 71 0.09 3.05 -14.85
CA PHE A 71 -0.37 3.99 -15.86
C PHE A 71 0.79 4.73 -16.58
N GLU A 72 1.97 4.84 -15.96
CA GLU A 72 3.15 5.51 -16.51
C GLU A 72 4.12 4.54 -17.21
N GLY A 73 3.93 3.23 -17.09
CA GLY A 73 4.78 2.21 -17.71
C GLY A 73 4.54 1.94 -19.20
N GLU A 74 3.45 2.46 -19.78
CA GLU A 74 3.08 2.22 -21.19
C GLU A 74 3.49 3.35 -22.16
N ILE A 75 4.17 4.41 -21.69
CA ILE A 75 4.55 5.57 -22.51
C ILE A 75 6.02 5.56 -22.99
N GLU A 76 6.81 4.54 -22.65
CA GLU A 76 8.23 4.44 -23.01
C GLU A 76 8.57 3.21 -23.87
N GLU A 77 7.80 2.89 -24.92
CA GLU A 77 8.28 1.93 -25.94
C GLU A 77 7.83 2.24 -27.38
N GLU A 78 7.71 3.51 -27.77
CA GLU A 78 7.69 3.88 -29.20
C GLU A 78 8.42 5.21 -29.44
N THR A 79 9.76 5.18 -29.50
CA THR A 79 10.48 6.13 -30.36
C THR A 79 11.29 5.34 -31.38
N GLU A 80 10.81 5.48 -32.61
CA GLU A 80 11.16 4.80 -33.84
C GLU A 80 12.66 4.81 -34.20
N VAL A 81 13.01 3.71 -34.86
CA VAL A 81 14.17 3.51 -35.73
C VAL A 81 14.18 4.58 -36.84
N GLU A 82 15.32 5.26 -37.04
CA GLU A 82 15.93 5.53 -38.36
C GLU A 82 17.39 6.01 -38.24
#